data_AF-A0A1Y4EHX1-F1
#
_entry.id   AF-A0A1Y4EHX1-F1
#
_cell.length_a   1.000
_cell.length_b   1.000
_cell.length_c   1.000
_cell.angle_alpha   90.00
_cell.angle_beta   90.00
_cell.angle_gamma   90.00
#
_symmetry.space_group_name_H-M   'P 1'
#
loop_
_entity.id
_entity.type
_entity.pdbx_description
1 polymer ?
#
loop_
_entity_poly.entity_id
_entity_poly.type
_entity_poly.pdbx_seq_one_letter_code
_entity_poly.pdbx_strand_id
1 'polypeptide(L)' 'MLPNDINMLVSFLNTKLRDDDMSLEHLLEINDINLNEFMTRLDRNGYFFDENNNQIKAK' A
#
# COMPACT_ATOMS: atom_id res chain seq x y z
N MET A 1 -9.94 -6.33 -8.00
CA MET A 1 -10.01 -6.85 -6.61
C MET A 1 -8.60 -6.89 -6.06
N LEU A 2 -8.38 -6.30 -4.89
CA LEU A 2 -7.07 -6.30 -4.25
C LEU A 2 -6.77 -7.66 -3.60
N PRO A 3 -5.51 -8.12 -3.59
CA PRO A 3 -5.15 -9.37 -2.93
C PRO A 3 -5.44 -9.34 -1.43
N ASN A 4 -5.97 -10.44 -0.90
CA ASN A 4 -6.20 -10.58 0.55
C ASN A 4 -4.92 -10.93 1.32
N ASP A 5 -4.00 -11.68 0.72
CA ASP A 5 -2.69 -11.96 1.31
C ASP A 5 -1.87 -10.66 1.39
N ILE A 6 -1.26 -10.39 2.55
CA ILE A 6 -0.57 -9.13 2.79
C ILE A 6 0.68 -8.96 1.92
N ASN A 7 1.42 -10.03 1.65
CA ASN A 7 2.63 -9.95 0.82
C ASN A 7 2.24 -9.68 -0.64
N MET A 8 1.20 -10.36 -1.12
CA MET A 8 0.65 -10.12 -2.46
C MET A 8 0.10 -8.71 -2.60
N LEU A 9 -0.62 -8.22 -1.57
CA LEU A 9 -1.16 -6.87 -1.54
C LEU A 9 -0.03 -5.84 -1.64
N VAL A 10 0.99 -5.94 -0.79
CA VAL A 10 2.15 -5.02 -0.81
C VAL A 10 2.86 -5.04 -2.17
N SER A 11 3.08 -6.23 -2.76
CA SER A 11 3.70 -6.34 -4.09
C SER A 11 2.86 -5.68 -5.19
N PHE A 12 1.53 -5.86 -5.15
CA PHE A 12 0.61 -5.23 -6.09
C PHE A 12 0.65 -3.71 -5.98
N LEU A 13 0.53 -3.20 -4.75
CA LEU A 13 0.53 -1.76 -4.48
C LEU A 13 1.85 -1.11 -4.89
N ASN A 14 2.99 -1.72 -4.57
CA ASN A 14 4.30 -1.20 -5.00
C ASN A 14 4.47 -1.16 -6.52
N THR A 15 3.91 -2.13 -7.24
CA THR A 15 3.92 -2.12 -8.71
C THR A 15 3.11 -0.93 -9.22
N LYS A 16 1.96 -0.67 -8.61
CA LYS A 16 1.09 0.44 -8.99
C LYS A 16 1.64 1.82 -8.63
N LEU A 17 2.21 1.98 -7.45
CA LEU A 17 2.89 3.21 -7.03
C LEU A 17 4.05 3.56 -7.97
N ARG A 18 4.77 2.55 -8.45
CA ARG A 18 5.89 2.72 -9.40
C ARG A 18 5.43 3.03 -10.82
N ASP A 19 4.46 2.28 -11.34
CA ASP A 19 4.11 2.33 -12.77
C ASP A 19 3.17 3.49 -13.10
N ASP A 20 2.27 3.85 -12.16
CA ASP A 20 1.24 4.87 -12.37
C ASP A 20 1.60 6.22 -11.70
N ASP A 21 2.76 6.32 -11.04
CA ASP A 21 3.26 7.50 -10.27
C ASP A 21 2.19 8.14 -9.36
N MET A 22 1.30 7.30 -8.80
CA MET A 22 0.20 7.72 -7.95
C MET A 22 0.64 7.80 -6.49
N SER A 23 0.01 8.67 -5.71
CA SER A 23 0.11 8.62 -4.25
C SER A 23 -0.61 7.39 -3.71
N LEU A 24 -0.13 6.87 -2.57
CA LEU A 24 -0.80 5.78 -1.87
C LEU A 24 -2.26 6.13 -1.53
N GLU A 25 -2.51 7.35 -1.07
CA GLU A 25 -3.85 7.81 -0.70
C GLU A 25 -4.83 7.74 -1.88
N HIS A 26 -4.42 8.25 -3.05
CA HIS A 26 -5.25 8.20 -4.25
C HIS A 26 -5.52 6.75 -4.67
N LEU A 27 -4.49 5.91 -4.61
CA LEU A 27 -4.61 4.51 -4.98
C LEU A 27 -5.57 3.74 -4.05
N LEU A 28 -5.56 4.03 -2.75
CA LEU A 28 -6.50 3.43 -1.80
C LEU A 28 -7.93 3.95 -2.01
N GLU A 29 -8.09 5.24 -2.29
CA GLU A 29 -9.38 5.88 -2.58
C GLU A 29 -10.08 5.23 -3.78
N ILE A 30 -9.40 5.05 -4.92
CA ILE A 30 -9.99 4.42 -6.11
C ILE A 30 -10.34 2.94 -5.90
N ASN A 31 -9.80 2.31 -4.85
CA ASN A 31 -10.10 0.93 -4.47
C ASN A 31 -11.06 0.85 -3.27
N ASP A 32 -11.65 1.97 -2.83
CA ASP A 32 -12.56 2.07 -1.68
C ASP A 32 -11.95 1.52 -0.38
N ILE A 33 -10.66 1.81 -0.17
CA ILE A 33 -9.92 1.44 1.04
C ILE A 33 -9.70 2.64 1.93
N ASN A 34 -10.05 2.48 3.21
CA ASN A 34 -9.73 3.46 4.24
C ASN A 34 -8.22 3.50 4.53
N LEU A 35 -7.60 4.66 4.35
CA LEU A 35 -6.17 4.89 4.60
C LEU A 35 -5.76 4.48 6.03
N ASN A 36 -6.49 4.90 7.06
CA ASN A 36 -6.11 4.64 8.45
C ASN A 36 -6.16 3.15 8.80
N GLU A 37 -7.19 2.44 8.32
CA GLU A 37 -7.30 0.99 8.49
C GLU A 37 -6.17 0.27 7.75
N PHE A 38 -5.87 0.69 6.53
CA PHE A 38 -4.78 0.13 5.74
C PHE A 38 -3.42 0.33 6.39
N MET A 39 -3.12 1.54 6.87
CA MET A 39 -1.86 1.84 7.57
C MET A 39 -1.73 1.03 8.86
N THR A 40 -2.82 0.88 9.62
CA THR A 40 -2.87 0.01 10.80
C THR A 40 -2.60 -1.45 10.43
N ARG A 41 -3.14 -1.92 9.31
CA ARG A 41 -2.93 -3.28 8.81
C ARG A 41 -1.48 -3.50 8.38
N LEU A 42 -0.87 -2.54 7.67
CA LEU A 42 0.56 -2.61 7.30
C LEU A 42 1.43 -2.73 8.56
N ASP A 43 1.22 -1.83 9.53
CA ASP A 43 2.00 -1.76 10.75
C ASP A 43 1.98 -3.08 11.53
N ARG A 44 0.78 -3.67 11.70
CA ARG A 44 0.56 -4.97 12.35
C ARG A 44 1.24 -6.14 11.65
N ASN A 45 1.45 -6.04 10.35
CA ASN A 45 2.08 -7.10 9.54
C ASN A 45 3.57 -6.82 9.27
N GLY A 46 4.18 -5.85 9.96
CA GLY A 46 5.61 -5.58 9.82
C GLY A 46 5.98 -4.77 8.59
N TYR A 47 5.06 -3.96 8.05
CA TYR A 47 5.31 -3.05 6.93
C TYR A 47 5.14 -1.58 7.34
N PHE A 48 5.73 -0.68 6.56
CA PHE A 48 5.51 0.75 6.62
C PHE A 48 5.54 1.35 5.20
N PHE A 49 4.88 2.49 5.02
CA PHE A 49 4.97 3.27 3.78
C PHE A 49 6.13 4.28 3.89
N ASP A 50 7.05 4.22 2.94
CA ASP A 50 8.17 5.14 2.79
C ASP A 50 7.80 6.22 1.77
N GLU A 51 7.30 7.35 2.27
CA GLU A 51 6.87 8.49 1.46
C GLU A 51 7.97 9.03 0.55
N ASN A 52 9.24 8.97 0.98
CA ASN A 52 10.37 9.49 0.18
C ASN A 52 10.61 8.67 -1.09
N ASN A 53 10.26 7.39 -1.06
CA ASN A 53 10.47 6.45 -2.15
C ASN A 53 9.16 6.01 -2.82
N ASN A 54 8.02 6.56 -2.40
CA ASN A 54 6.68 6.14 -2.80
C ASN A 54 6.52 4.61 -2.79
N GLN A 55 6.95 3.96 -1.70
CA GLN A 55 7.05 2.50 -1.64
C GLN A 55 6.72 1.96 -0.26
N ILE A 56 6.02 0.82 -0.21
CA ILE A 56 5.81 0.04 1.01
C ILE A 56 7.00 -0.90 1.23
N LYS A 57 7.59 -0.87 2.43
CA LYS A 57 8.76 -1.65 2.82
C LYS A 57 8.48 -2.47 4.09
N ALA A 58 9.19 -3.59 4.24
CA ALA A 58 9.21 -4.32 5.51
C ALA A 58 10.02 -3.52 6.55
N LYS A 59 9.61 -3.60 7.82
CA LYS A 59 10.31 -3.00 8.97
C LYS A 59 11.66 -3.65 9.24
#